data_AF-A0A397CA11-F1
#
_entry.id   AF-A0A397CA11-F1
#
_cell.length_a   1.000
_cell.length_b   1.000
_cell.length_c   1.000
_cell.angle_alpha   90.00
_cell.angle_beta   90.00
_cell.angle_gamma   90.00
#
_symmetry.space_group_name_H-M   'P 1'
#
loop_
_entity.id
_entity.type
_entity.pdbx_description
1 polymer ?
#
loop_
_entity_poly.entity_id
_entity_poly.type
_entity_poly.pdbx_seq_one_letter_code
_entity_poly.pdbx_strand_id
1 'polypeptide(L)'
;WVVPESVKTIPNASIPIITLVTTAPYHVRLDISFEGPGHNGLATNDLVHSFLHQLPALLPLMLVLKTFVIDRGLGVAYTGGLSSYALLLLVTRFLQEFEVTNRTCHPEAVSTQCNLILVQFDNLNLSSPGSRRQNLHRDHWTGPAPFKPYDYDPHKFDPIYIEDPLRPGNNVGRNCFRIMQLRRALASAWATLNPDGAALVLPSNRYVGGVPLHPNNLLRSVLTCTHEPKYKPPH
;
A
#
# COMPACT_ATOMS: atom_id res chain seq x y z
N TRP A 1 -22.20 26.87 -4.88
CA TRP A 1 -20.83 26.35 -5.05
C TRP A 1 -20.76 24.83 -5.13
N VAL A 2 -21.87 24.09 -4.92
CA VAL A 2 -21.96 22.63 -5.09
C VAL A 2 -22.79 22.31 -6.34
N VAL A 3 -22.44 21.25 -7.06
CA VAL A 3 -23.28 20.67 -8.13
C VAL A 3 -24.42 19.88 -7.47
N PRO A 4 -25.70 20.31 -7.53
CA PRO A 4 -26.77 19.73 -6.72
C PRO A 4 -26.95 18.22 -6.91
N GLU A 5 -26.83 17.72 -8.15
CA GLU A 5 -27.03 16.32 -8.52
C GLU A 5 -25.86 15.43 -8.06
N SER A 6 -24.74 16.02 -7.65
CA SER A 6 -23.58 15.29 -7.18
C SER A 6 -23.66 14.88 -5.71
N VAL A 7 -24.58 15.47 -4.93
CA VAL A 7 -24.67 15.25 -3.49
C VAL A 7 -25.21 13.85 -3.20
N LYS A 8 -24.40 13.01 -2.56
CA LYS A 8 -24.78 11.65 -2.16
C LYS A 8 -24.41 11.42 -0.69
N THR A 9 -25.34 10.82 0.05
CA THR A 9 -25.11 10.40 1.44
C THR A 9 -24.75 8.92 1.48
N ILE A 10 -23.78 8.57 2.32
CA ILE A 10 -23.33 7.18 2.53
C ILE A 10 -23.39 6.91 4.04
N PRO A 11 -24.59 6.66 4.59
CA PRO A 11 -24.80 6.55 6.04
C PRO A 11 -24.32 5.21 6.63
N ASN A 12 -24.22 4.16 5.81
CA ASN A 12 -23.93 2.80 6.28
C ASN A 12 -22.43 2.45 6.28
N ALA A 13 -21.56 3.38 5.88
CA ALA A 13 -20.12 3.21 6.02
C ALA A 13 -19.71 3.27 7.50
N SER A 14 -18.55 2.71 7.84
CA SER A 14 -18.04 2.74 9.22
C SER A 14 -17.91 4.16 9.79
N ILE A 15 -17.62 5.13 8.91
CA ILE A 15 -17.75 6.57 9.18
C ILE A 15 -18.75 7.11 8.14
N PRO A 16 -19.93 7.59 8.56
CA PRO A 16 -20.90 8.18 7.64
C PRO A 16 -20.31 9.39 6.90
N ILE A 17 -20.49 9.43 5.59
CA ILE A 17 -19.97 10.51 4.74
C ILE A 17 -21.03 11.10 3.82
N ILE A 18 -20.86 12.38 3.49
CA ILE A 18 -21.57 13.08 2.41
C ILE A 18 -20.53 13.37 1.33
N THR A 19 -20.68 12.78 0.15
CA THR A 19 -19.80 13.04 -1.00
C THR A 19 -20.48 14.01 -1.96
N LEU A 20 -19.74 14.98 -2.48
CA LEU A 20 -20.23 15.99 -3.41
C LEU A 20 -19.12 16.52 -4.32
N VAL A 21 -19.49 17.26 -5.36
CA VAL A 21 -18.56 17.93 -6.27
C VAL A 21 -18.84 19.43 -6.28
N THR A 22 -17.79 20.24 -6.19
CA THR A 22 -17.91 21.70 -6.30
C THR A 22 -18.22 22.11 -7.74
N THR A 23 -18.89 23.24 -7.92
CA THR A 23 -19.08 23.84 -9.25
C THR A 23 -17.75 24.31 -9.85
N ALA A 24 -17.77 24.71 -11.12
CA ALA A 24 -16.68 25.42 -11.77
C ALA A 24 -16.11 26.57 -10.90
N PRO A 25 -14.81 26.88 -11.02
CA PRO A 25 -13.88 26.39 -12.06
C PRO A 25 -13.17 25.06 -11.71
N TYR A 26 -13.12 24.64 -10.45
CA TYR A 26 -12.18 23.60 -10.01
C TYR A 26 -12.74 22.17 -9.93
N HIS A 27 -14.07 21.98 -9.89
CA HIS A 27 -14.71 20.65 -9.88
C HIS A 27 -14.10 19.66 -8.87
N VAL A 28 -13.88 20.11 -7.63
CA VAL A 28 -13.24 19.31 -6.58
C VAL A 28 -14.26 18.35 -5.98
N ARG A 29 -13.90 17.06 -5.87
CA ARG A 29 -14.67 16.07 -5.11
C ARG A 29 -14.37 16.23 -3.62
N LEU A 30 -15.41 16.34 -2.82
CA LEU A 30 -15.32 16.51 -1.37
C LEU A 30 -16.09 15.39 -0.69
N ASP A 31 -15.46 14.79 0.32
CA ASP A 31 -16.09 13.86 1.24
C ASP A 31 -16.15 14.54 2.62
N ILE A 32 -17.35 14.81 3.10
CA ILE A 32 -17.62 15.44 4.40
C ILE A 32 -17.97 14.34 5.38
N SER A 33 -17.23 14.26 6.48
CA SER A 33 -17.51 13.38 7.61
C SER A 33 -17.76 14.23 8.85
N PHE A 34 -18.50 13.67 9.80
CA PHE A 34 -18.77 14.33 11.08
C PHE A 34 -17.85 13.77 12.15
N GLU A 35 -17.29 14.68 12.96
CA GLU A 35 -16.47 14.33 14.11
C GLU A 35 -17.28 13.49 15.11
N GLY A 36 -16.65 12.47 15.70
CA GLY A 36 -17.29 11.61 16.68
C GLY A 36 -16.29 10.65 17.31
N PRO A 37 -16.70 9.90 18.36
CA PRO A 37 -15.77 9.08 19.15
C PRO A 37 -15.00 7.99 18.37
N GLY A 38 -15.49 7.60 17.18
CA GLY A 38 -14.84 6.64 16.30
C GLY A 38 -14.07 7.26 15.13
N HIS A 39 -14.06 8.58 14.99
CA HIS A 39 -13.39 9.29 13.91
C HIS A 39 -11.93 9.58 14.30
N ASN A 40 -10.98 9.06 13.54
CA ASN A 40 -9.55 9.24 13.81
C ASN A 40 -8.85 10.05 12.71
N GLY A 41 -9.60 10.79 11.89
CA GLY A 41 -9.06 11.47 10.72
C GLY A 41 -8.01 12.51 11.08
N LEU A 42 -8.23 13.31 12.14
CA LEU A 42 -7.28 14.30 12.63
C LEU A 42 -5.99 13.65 13.15
N ALA A 43 -6.12 12.68 14.08
CA ALA A 43 -4.97 11.95 14.61
C ALA A 43 -4.19 11.19 13.52
N THR A 44 -4.90 10.64 12.53
CA THR A 44 -4.28 9.99 11.36
C THR A 44 -3.48 11.00 10.54
N ASN A 45 -4.00 12.20 10.35
CA ASN A 45 -3.31 13.26 9.62
C ASN A 45 -2.01 13.68 10.33
N ASP A 46 -2.06 13.90 11.64
CA ASP A 46 -0.89 14.25 12.45
C ASP A 46 0.18 13.15 12.38
N LEU A 47 -0.24 11.88 12.45
CA LEU A 47 0.64 10.73 12.28
C LEU A 47 1.28 10.70 10.89
N VAL A 48 0.48 10.89 9.83
CA VAL A 48 0.99 10.93 8.45
C VAL A 48 2.04 12.03 8.31
N HIS A 49 1.76 13.23 8.81
CA HIS A 49 2.72 14.34 8.81
C HIS A 49 4.00 13.99 9.55
N SER A 50 3.89 13.32 10.70
CA SER A 50 5.07 12.88 11.46
C SER A 50 5.93 11.88 10.69
N PHE A 51 5.33 10.91 9.98
CA PHE A 51 6.06 9.96 9.15
C PHE A 51 6.71 10.63 7.94
N LEU A 52 6.01 11.54 7.26
CA LEU A 52 6.56 12.28 6.13
C LEU A 52 7.76 13.15 6.53
N HIS A 53 7.73 13.71 7.75
CA HIS A 53 8.85 14.48 8.30
C HIS A 53 10.04 13.58 8.66
N GLN A 54 9.78 12.41 9.27
CA GLN A 54 10.83 11.48 9.69
C GLN A 54 11.46 10.69 8.53
N LEU A 55 10.69 10.41 7.48
CA LEU A 55 11.08 9.57 6.36
C LEU A 55 10.87 10.33 5.03
N PRO A 56 11.82 11.18 4.60
CA PRO A 56 11.65 11.99 3.39
C PRO A 56 11.39 11.18 2.11
N ALA A 57 11.88 9.94 2.04
CA ALA A 57 11.65 9.03 0.92
C ALA A 57 10.20 8.50 0.84
N LEU A 58 9.41 8.64 1.90
CA LEU A 58 8.04 8.13 1.98
C LEU A 58 7.13 8.83 0.97
N LEU A 59 7.20 10.15 0.85
CA LEU A 59 6.34 10.92 -0.06
C LEU A 59 6.49 10.50 -1.53
N PRO A 60 7.70 10.55 -2.15
CA PRO A 60 7.87 10.16 -3.55
C PRO A 60 7.51 8.69 -3.78
N LEU A 61 7.85 7.81 -2.85
CA LEU A 61 7.54 6.38 -2.95
C LEU A 61 6.03 6.12 -2.89
N MET A 62 5.32 6.81 -2.00
CA MET A 62 3.86 6.77 -1.92
C MET A 62 3.19 7.26 -3.18
N LEU A 63 3.68 8.34 -3.81
CA LEU A 63 3.10 8.84 -5.07
C LEU A 63 3.20 7.79 -6.19
N VAL A 64 4.36 7.16 -6.35
CA VAL A 64 4.58 6.14 -7.37
C VAL A 64 3.76 4.88 -7.07
N LEU A 65 3.84 4.34 -5.85
CA LEU A 65 3.14 3.11 -5.48
C LEU A 65 1.63 3.29 -5.47
N LYS A 66 1.13 4.42 -4.97
CA LYS A 66 -0.32 4.69 -4.98
C LYS A 66 -0.85 4.75 -6.41
N THR A 67 -0.12 5.41 -7.32
CA THR A 67 -0.49 5.43 -8.75
C THR A 67 -0.45 4.03 -9.35
N PHE A 68 0.62 3.27 -9.09
CA PHE A 68 0.79 1.89 -9.54
C PHE A 68 -0.37 0.98 -9.12
N VAL A 69 -0.79 1.09 -7.86
CA VAL A 69 -1.88 0.31 -7.25
C VAL A 69 -3.25 0.75 -7.78
N ILE A 70 -3.49 2.05 -7.93
CA ILE A 70 -4.76 2.59 -8.46
C ILE A 70 -4.97 2.20 -9.93
N ASP A 71 -3.95 2.31 -10.77
CA ASP A 71 -4.04 1.98 -12.21
C ASP A 71 -4.46 0.52 -12.46
N ARG A 72 -4.17 -0.37 -11.50
CA ARG A 72 -4.52 -1.80 -11.51
C ARG A 72 -5.84 -2.12 -10.81
N GLY A 73 -6.57 -1.11 -10.34
CA GLY A 73 -7.81 -1.30 -9.59
C GLY A 73 -7.61 -1.96 -8.23
N LEU A 74 -6.41 -1.85 -7.67
CA LEU A 74 -6.03 -2.41 -6.38
C LEU A 74 -6.02 -1.32 -5.28
N GLY A 75 -6.37 -0.08 -5.59
CA GLY A 75 -6.32 1.07 -4.65
C GLY A 75 -7.57 1.29 -3.81
N VAL A 76 -8.57 0.41 -3.92
CA VAL A 76 -9.87 0.55 -3.23
C VAL A 76 -10.08 -0.63 -2.30
N ALA A 77 -10.11 -0.37 -0.99
CA ALA A 77 -10.24 -1.43 0.02
C ALA A 77 -11.57 -2.19 -0.06
N TYR A 78 -12.66 -1.50 -0.41
CA TYR A 78 -13.99 -2.12 -0.54
C TYR A 78 -14.02 -3.23 -1.61
N THR A 79 -13.21 -3.12 -2.67
CA THR A 79 -13.12 -4.12 -3.74
C THR A 79 -11.99 -5.14 -3.52
N GLY A 80 -11.47 -5.23 -2.29
CA GLY A 80 -10.40 -6.14 -1.93
C GLY A 80 -8.98 -5.62 -2.14
N GLY A 81 -8.84 -4.36 -2.54
CA GLY A 81 -7.56 -3.68 -2.73
C GLY A 81 -6.91 -3.21 -1.43
N LEU A 82 -5.80 -2.51 -1.55
CA LEU A 82 -5.08 -1.88 -0.45
C LEU A 82 -5.57 -0.43 -0.29
N SER A 83 -6.00 -0.05 0.92
CA SER A 83 -6.32 1.35 1.20
C SER A 83 -5.07 2.22 1.13
N SER A 84 -5.23 3.52 0.86
CA SER A 84 -4.09 4.45 0.87
C SER A 84 -3.37 4.49 2.22
N TYR A 85 -4.11 4.35 3.33
CA TYR A 85 -3.54 4.32 4.67
C TYR A 85 -2.78 3.02 4.95
N ALA A 86 -3.33 1.86 4.56
CA ALA A 86 -2.63 0.58 4.68
C ALA A 86 -1.34 0.56 3.84
N LEU A 87 -1.37 1.14 2.63
CA LEU A 87 -0.17 1.32 1.81
C LEU A 87 0.87 2.22 2.48
N LEU A 88 0.44 3.33 3.08
CA LEU A 88 1.32 4.23 3.84
C LEU A 88 2.04 3.49 4.97
N LEU A 89 1.31 2.74 5.79
CA LEU A 89 1.89 1.97 6.90
C LEU A 89 2.88 0.90 6.40
N LEU A 90 2.53 0.21 5.31
CA LEU A 90 3.42 -0.79 4.69
C LEU A 90 4.74 -0.17 4.22
N VAL A 91 4.68 0.96 3.52
CA VAL A 91 5.86 1.66 3.00
C VAL A 91 6.67 2.29 4.12
N THR A 92 6.01 2.87 5.12
CA THR A 92 6.65 3.41 6.33
C THR A 92 7.49 2.34 7.01
N ARG A 93 6.90 1.16 7.22
CA ARG A 93 7.60 0.05 7.87
C ARG A 93 8.78 -0.46 7.04
N PHE A 94 8.60 -0.57 5.73
CA PHE A 94 9.69 -0.93 4.81
C PHE A 94 10.89 0.02 4.94
N LEU A 95 10.64 1.34 4.96
CA LEU A 95 11.71 2.33 5.10
C LEU A 95 12.41 2.26 6.47
N GLN A 96 11.66 2.05 7.54
CA GLN A 96 12.23 1.92 8.89
C GLN A 96 13.15 0.69 9.00
N GLU A 97 12.76 -0.44 8.44
CA GLU A 97 13.60 -1.64 8.46
C GLU A 97 14.82 -1.50 7.54
N PHE A 98 14.68 -0.81 6.41
CA PHE A 98 15.79 -0.47 5.54
C PHE A 98 16.84 0.39 6.25
N GLU A 99 16.41 1.40 7.01
CA GLU A 99 17.32 2.23 7.82
C GLU A 99 18.04 1.44 8.90
N VAL A 100 17.33 0.56 9.62
CA VAL A 100 17.94 -0.30 10.65
C VAL A 100 18.99 -1.22 10.03
N THR A 101 18.64 -1.91 8.93
CA THR A 101 19.53 -2.85 8.24
C THR A 101 20.81 -2.17 7.75
N ASN A 102 20.69 -0.97 7.16
CA ASN A 102 21.85 -0.21 6.69
C ASN A 102 22.77 0.25 7.83
N ARG A 103 22.24 0.45 9.04
CA ARG A 103 23.06 0.82 10.21
C ARG A 103 23.77 -0.38 10.84
N THR A 104 23.24 -1.59 10.66
CA THR A 104 23.74 -2.81 11.33
C THR A 104 24.59 -3.73 10.43
N CYS A 105 24.55 -3.58 9.11
CA CYS A 105 25.23 -4.49 8.15
C CYS A 105 26.38 -3.80 7.39
N HIS A 106 27.47 -4.55 7.11
CA HIS A 106 28.62 -4.08 6.34
C HIS A 106 28.27 -3.80 4.85
N PRO A 107 29.00 -2.90 4.14
CA PRO A 107 28.62 -2.38 2.81
C PRO A 107 28.55 -3.40 1.64
N GLU A 108 28.96 -4.65 1.83
CA GLU A 108 28.98 -5.67 0.77
C GLU A 108 27.66 -6.44 0.61
N ALA A 109 26.68 -6.24 1.51
CA ALA A 109 25.39 -6.94 1.46
C ALA A 109 24.31 -6.24 0.59
N VAL A 110 24.65 -5.11 -0.05
CA VAL A 110 23.71 -4.21 -0.75
C VAL A 110 23.02 -4.87 -1.96
N SER A 111 23.62 -5.93 -2.53
CA SER A 111 23.03 -6.67 -3.65
C SER A 111 21.77 -7.47 -3.28
N THR A 112 21.47 -7.66 -1.99
CA THR A 112 20.30 -8.42 -1.53
C THR A 112 19.12 -7.53 -1.11
N GLN A 113 19.28 -6.20 -1.06
CA GLN A 113 18.27 -5.24 -0.60
C GLN A 113 16.97 -5.21 -1.45
N CYS A 114 17.12 -5.55 -2.72
CA CYS A 114 16.09 -5.71 -3.73
C CYS A 114 15.05 -6.79 -3.41
N ASN A 115 15.51 -7.81 -2.70
CA ASN A 115 14.67 -8.89 -2.23
C ASN A 115 13.83 -8.46 -1.02
N LEU A 116 14.06 -7.32 -0.35
CA LEU A 116 13.24 -6.94 0.81
C LEU A 116 11.78 -6.67 0.43
N ILE A 117 11.47 -6.05 -0.71
CA ILE A 117 10.05 -5.87 -1.07
C ILE A 117 9.38 -7.24 -1.29
N LEU A 118 10.08 -8.23 -1.89
CA LEU A 118 9.51 -9.54 -2.23
C LEU A 118 9.59 -10.57 -1.09
N VAL A 119 10.73 -10.68 -0.42
CA VAL A 119 11.00 -11.54 0.75
C VAL A 119 10.23 -11.06 1.97
N GLN A 120 9.92 -9.77 2.08
CA GLN A 120 9.07 -9.29 3.17
C GLN A 120 7.59 -9.56 2.89
N PHE A 121 7.16 -9.72 1.63
CA PHE A 121 5.87 -10.36 1.33
C PHE A 121 5.86 -11.87 1.60
N ASP A 122 7.00 -12.55 1.56
CA ASP A 122 7.10 -13.97 1.98
C ASP A 122 7.19 -14.12 3.52
N ASN A 123 7.78 -13.15 4.23
CA ASN A 123 7.78 -13.08 5.71
C ASN A 123 6.47 -12.53 6.29
N LEU A 124 5.74 -11.70 5.54
CA LEU A 124 4.32 -11.41 5.75
C LEU A 124 3.51 -12.64 5.32
N ASN A 125 3.72 -13.76 6.02
CA ASN A 125 3.08 -15.03 5.70
C ASN A 125 1.56 -14.89 5.58
N LEU A 126 1.13 -14.76 4.33
CA LEU A 126 -0.23 -14.78 3.85
C LEU A 126 -0.76 -16.19 4.11
N SER A 127 -1.51 -16.35 5.20
CA SER A 127 -2.49 -17.42 5.38
C SER A 127 -2.00 -18.87 5.22
N SER A 128 -0.84 -19.26 5.75
CA SER A 128 -0.49 -20.68 5.93
C SER A 128 -0.77 -21.14 7.37
N PRO A 129 -1.56 -22.21 7.58
CA PRO A 129 -1.63 -22.88 8.87
C PRO A 129 -0.24 -23.45 9.21
N GLY A 130 0.49 -22.78 10.10
CA GLY A 130 1.84 -23.19 10.53
C GLY A 130 2.95 -22.21 10.18
N SER A 131 2.68 -21.16 9.40
CA SER A 131 3.66 -20.10 9.22
C SER A 131 3.74 -19.20 10.45
N ARG A 132 4.92 -19.19 11.08
CA ARG A 132 5.27 -18.33 12.21
C ARG A 132 5.16 -16.87 11.75
N ARG A 133 4.02 -16.23 12.02
CA ARG A 133 3.80 -14.81 11.74
C ARG A 133 4.88 -14.01 12.46
N GLN A 134 5.75 -13.32 11.72
CA GLN A 134 6.44 -12.16 12.26
C GLN A 134 5.36 -11.09 12.40
N ASN A 135 4.66 -11.14 13.53
CA ASN A 135 3.64 -10.19 13.86
C ASN A 135 4.26 -8.79 13.77
N LEU A 136 3.66 -7.91 12.98
CA LEU A 136 3.89 -6.48 13.08
C LEU A 136 3.20 -5.95 14.36
N HIS A 137 3.46 -6.62 15.48
CA HIS A 137 2.95 -6.30 16.81
C HIS A 137 3.66 -5.04 17.29
N ARG A 138 2.96 -4.23 18.09
CA ARG A 138 3.48 -3.10 18.89
C ARG A 138 4.90 -3.31 19.45
N ASP A 139 5.23 -4.53 19.82
CA ASP A 139 6.51 -4.94 20.40
C ASP A 139 7.70 -4.58 19.48
N HIS A 140 7.55 -4.68 18.16
CA HIS A 140 8.62 -4.28 17.22
C HIS A 140 8.74 -2.77 16.97
N TRP A 141 7.91 -1.96 17.62
CA TRP A 141 8.08 -0.51 17.67
C TRP A 141 8.88 -0.06 18.90
N THR A 142 9.04 -0.93 19.93
CA THR A 142 9.64 -0.54 21.23
C THR A 142 10.54 -1.59 21.92
N GLY A 143 10.87 -2.74 21.32
CA GLY A 143 11.86 -3.70 21.83
C GLY A 143 11.30 -5.12 22.07
N PRO A 144 12.15 -6.12 22.36
CA PRO A 144 11.74 -7.53 22.33
C PRO A 144 10.80 -7.89 23.50
N ALA A 145 9.60 -8.37 23.18
CA ALA A 145 8.60 -8.82 24.16
C ALA A 145 8.68 -10.34 24.45
N PRO A 146 8.30 -10.78 25.67
CA PRO A 146 8.36 -12.18 26.08
C PRO A 146 7.29 -13.06 25.39
N PHE A 147 7.68 -14.29 25.02
CA PHE A 147 6.80 -15.31 24.42
C PHE A 147 5.63 -15.68 25.35
N LYS A 148 4.39 -15.70 24.82
CA LYS A 148 3.20 -16.27 25.48
C LYS A 148 2.70 -17.53 24.75
N PRO A 149 2.30 -18.60 25.47
CA PRO A 149 1.85 -19.85 24.86
C PRO A 149 0.36 -19.77 24.47
N TYR A 150 0.05 -20.09 23.20
CA TYR A 150 -1.30 -20.32 22.67
C TYR A 150 -2.34 -19.23 22.96
N ASP A 151 -2.08 -18.01 22.51
CA ASP A 151 -3.17 -17.04 22.30
C ASP A 151 -3.93 -17.40 21.01
N TYR A 152 -5.26 -17.50 21.10
CA TYR A 152 -6.12 -17.52 19.94
C TYR A 152 -5.84 -16.26 19.11
N ASP A 153 -5.29 -16.41 17.91
CA ASP A 153 -5.06 -15.28 17.01
C ASP A 153 -6.35 -14.97 16.23
N PRO A 154 -7.07 -13.88 16.56
CA PRO A 154 -8.31 -13.50 15.86
C PRO A 154 -8.06 -13.13 14.40
N HIS A 155 -6.82 -12.85 14.02
CA HIS A 155 -6.43 -12.43 12.67
C HIS A 155 -5.94 -13.58 11.80
N LYS A 156 -5.99 -14.84 12.26
CA LYS A 156 -5.39 -16.00 11.56
C LYS A 156 -5.87 -16.18 10.11
N PHE A 157 -7.08 -15.73 9.81
CA PHE A 157 -7.68 -15.80 8.47
C PHE A 157 -7.63 -14.48 7.70
N ASP A 158 -7.12 -13.41 8.30
CA ASP A 158 -6.96 -12.14 7.59
C ASP A 158 -5.94 -12.32 6.45
N PRO A 159 -6.19 -11.72 5.26
CA PRO A 159 -5.28 -11.82 4.13
C PRO A 159 -3.89 -11.27 4.45
N ILE A 160 -3.84 -10.12 5.10
CA ILE A 160 -2.64 -9.46 5.58
C ILE A 160 -2.95 -8.78 6.92
N TYR A 161 -1.98 -8.83 7.84
CA TYR A 161 -2.08 -8.14 9.12
C TYR A 161 -1.19 -6.90 9.13
N ILE A 162 -1.82 -5.74 9.23
CA ILE A 162 -1.18 -4.43 9.38
C ILE A 162 -1.85 -3.77 10.58
N GLU A 163 -1.12 -3.68 11.69
CA GLU A 163 -1.63 -3.05 12.91
C GLU A 163 -1.72 -1.53 12.73
N ASP A 164 -2.84 -0.96 13.15
CA ASP A 164 -3.06 0.48 13.23
C ASP A 164 -2.31 1.06 14.45
N PRO A 165 -1.33 1.95 14.25
CA PRO A 165 -0.57 2.54 15.35
C PRO A 165 -1.42 3.43 16.27
N LEU A 166 -2.56 3.94 15.80
CA LEU A 166 -3.49 4.72 16.62
C LEU A 166 -4.49 3.85 17.37
N ARG A 167 -4.69 2.60 16.92
CA ARG A 167 -5.64 1.65 17.52
C ARG A 167 -5.05 0.23 17.55
N PRO A 168 -4.30 -0.11 18.61
CA PRO A 168 -3.74 -1.45 18.77
C PRO A 168 -4.80 -2.54 18.62
N GLY A 169 -4.45 -3.63 17.94
CA GLY A 169 -5.38 -4.72 17.60
C GLY A 169 -6.34 -4.43 16.44
N ASN A 170 -6.42 -3.20 15.91
CA ASN A 170 -7.13 -2.92 14.67
C ASN A 170 -6.26 -3.29 13.46
N ASN A 171 -6.65 -4.34 12.73
CA ASN A 171 -5.99 -4.72 11.48
C ASN A 171 -6.55 -3.92 10.28
N VAL A 172 -5.78 -2.97 9.73
CA VAL A 172 -6.17 -2.21 8.53
C VAL A 172 -6.04 -3.01 7.23
N GLY A 173 -5.34 -4.14 7.26
CA GLY A 173 -5.11 -5.05 6.15
C GLY A 173 -6.23 -6.08 5.92
N ARG A 174 -7.19 -6.20 6.84
CA ARG A 174 -8.19 -7.29 6.86
C ARG A 174 -9.04 -7.42 5.59
N ASN A 175 -9.28 -6.31 4.89
CA ASN A 175 -10.09 -6.29 3.66
C ASN A 175 -9.26 -6.52 2.39
N CYS A 176 -7.93 -6.65 2.48
CA CYS A 176 -7.04 -6.75 1.31
C CYS A 176 -6.98 -8.18 0.73
N PHE A 177 -8.12 -8.77 0.38
CA PHE A 177 -8.16 -10.16 -0.12
C PHE A 177 -7.53 -10.33 -1.52
N ARG A 178 -7.27 -9.24 -2.25
CA ARG A 178 -6.55 -9.26 -3.55
C ARG A 178 -5.04 -9.03 -3.40
N ILE A 179 -4.48 -9.14 -2.19
CA ILE A 179 -3.04 -8.95 -1.92
C ILE A 179 -2.12 -9.79 -2.84
N MET A 180 -2.55 -10.99 -3.24
CA MET A 180 -1.79 -11.82 -4.18
C MET A 180 -1.67 -11.20 -5.58
N GLN A 181 -2.68 -10.44 -6.04
CA GLN A 181 -2.60 -9.69 -7.29
C GLN A 181 -1.58 -8.55 -7.17
N LEU A 182 -1.60 -7.83 -6.04
CA LEU A 182 -0.63 -6.78 -5.75
C LEU A 182 0.80 -7.32 -5.70
N ARG A 183 1.03 -8.45 -5.02
CA ARG A 183 2.35 -9.10 -4.95
C ARG A 183 2.89 -9.47 -6.32
N ARG A 184 2.07 -10.10 -7.17
CA ARG A 184 2.46 -10.44 -8.55
C ARG A 184 2.78 -9.19 -9.37
N ALA A 185 1.98 -8.14 -9.24
CA ALA A 185 2.21 -6.88 -9.93
C ALA A 185 3.55 -6.25 -9.50
N LEU A 186 3.81 -6.17 -8.20
CA LEU A 186 5.07 -5.64 -7.66
C LEU A 186 6.27 -6.47 -8.08
N ALA A 187 6.16 -7.81 -8.12
CA ALA A 187 7.21 -8.69 -8.62
C ALA A 187 7.53 -8.45 -10.11
N SER A 188 6.50 -8.26 -10.94
CA SER A 188 6.68 -7.92 -12.35
C SER A 188 7.32 -6.54 -12.55
N ALA A 189 6.89 -5.55 -11.77
CA ALA A 189 7.52 -4.22 -11.73
C ALA A 189 8.99 -4.30 -11.32
N TRP A 190 9.29 -5.10 -10.30
CA TRP A 190 10.64 -5.33 -9.80
C TRP A 190 11.56 -5.94 -10.88
N ALA A 191 11.11 -6.99 -11.57
CA ALA A 191 11.84 -7.62 -12.66
C ALA A 191 12.10 -6.64 -13.82
N THR A 192 11.16 -5.72 -14.08
CA THR A 192 11.33 -4.67 -15.10
C THR A 192 12.39 -3.65 -14.70
N LEU A 193 12.53 -3.36 -13.40
CA LEU A 193 13.53 -2.43 -12.87
C LEU A 193 14.93 -3.05 -12.78
N ASN A 194 15.03 -4.38 -12.65
CA ASN A 194 16.30 -5.09 -12.48
C ASN A 194 16.44 -6.24 -13.49
N PRO A 195 16.67 -5.90 -14.77
CA PRO A 195 16.77 -6.89 -15.84
C PRO A 195 17.94 -7.87 -15.67
N ASP A 196 18.97 -7.50 -14.90
CA ASP A 196 20.19 -8.29 -14.73
C ASP A 196 20.04 -9.45 -13.71
N GLY A 197 18.95 -9.48 -12.93
CA GLY A 197 18.73 -10.47 -11.86
C GLY A 197 17.70 -11.58 -12.16
N ALA A 198 16.90 -11.46 -13.22
CA ALA A 198 15.92 -12.47 -13.59
C ALA A 198 15.74 -12.54 -15.11
N ALA A 199 16.12 -13.68 -15.69
CA ALA A 199 15.88 -13.99 -17.09
C ALA A 199 14.38 -14.12 -17.37
N LEU A 200 13.70 -13.00 -17.66
CA LEU A 200 12.38 -12.99 -18.29
C LEU A 200 12.34 -11.94 -19.40
N VAL A 201 12.03 -12.44 -20.59
CA VAL A 201 11.82 -11.70 -21.84
C VAL A 201 10.79 -10.58 -21.61
N LEU A 202 11.23 -9.32 -21.76
CA LEU A 202 10.33 -8.17 -21.77
C LEU A 202 9.30 -8.32 -22.91
N PRO A 203 8.03 -7.96 -22.70
CA PRO A 203 7.05 -7.97 -23.78
C PRO A 203 7.50 -7.08 -24.92
N SER A 204 7.41 -7.58 -26.15
CA SER A 204 7.93 -6.97 -27.38
C SER A 204 7.32 -5.61 -27.72
N ASN A 205 6.24 -5.21 -27.03
CA ASN A 205 5.46 -4.04 -27.42
C ASN A 205 5.95 -2.76 -26.70
N ARG A 206 6.96 -2.12 -27.31
CA ARG A 206 7.54 -0.83 -26.87
C ARG A 206 6.75 0.40 -27.36
N TYR A 207 5.46 0.26 -27.66
CA TYR A 207 4.66 1.31 -28.27
C TYR A 207 3.38 1.57 -27.48
N VAL A 208 3.05 2.86 -27.28
CA VAL A 208 1.76 3.30 -26.72
C VAL A 208 1.23 4.44 -27.58
N GLY A 209 0.04 4.28 -28.17
CA GLY A 209 -0.56 5.31 -29.04
C GLY A 209 0.26 5.62 -30.30
N GLY A 210 1.00 4.63 -30.83
CA GLY A 210 1.87 4.81 -31.98
C GLY A 210 3.23 5.45 -31.69
N VAL A 211 3.52 5.82 -30.43
CA VAL A 211 4.80 6.44 -30.06
C VAL A 211 5.73 5.41 -29.41
N PRO A 212 6.97 5.23 -29.91
CA PRO A 212 7.97 4.38 -29.28
C PRO A 212 8.37 4.94 -27.92
N LEU A 213 8.40 4.09 -26.89
CA LEU A 213 8.82 4.47 -25.54
C LEU A 213 10.33 4.77 -25.52
N HIS A 214 10.72 5.91 -24.94
CA HIS A 214 12.12 6.21 -24.71
C HIS A 214 12.71 5.18 -23.73
N PRO A 215 13.87 4.56 -24.05
CA PRO A 215 14.44 3.45 -23.28
C PRO A 215 14.68 3.76 -21.79
N ASN A 216 14.81 5.04 -21.43
CA ASN A 216 15.09 5.48 -20.06
C ASN A 216 13.84 5.89 -19.23
N ASN A 217 12.62 5.73 -19.75
CA ASN A 217 11.40 6.06 -18.97
C ASN A 217 10.99 4.89 -18.05
N LEU A 218 11.84 4.61 -17.07
CA LEU A 218 11.70 3.52 -16.08
C LEU A 218 10.38 3.61 -15.32
N LEU A 219 9.95 4.82 -14.94
CA LEU A 219 8.69 5.04 -14.25
C LEU A 219 7.48 4.64 -15.09
N ARG A 220 7.46 5.01 -16.38
CA ARG A 220 6.38 4.60 -17.28
C ARG A 220 6.41 3.10 -17.53
N SER A 221 7.60 2.52 -17.71
CA SER A 221 7.76 1.07 -17.87
C SER A 221 7.12 0.30 -16.70
N VAL A 222 7.42 0.69 -15.46
CA VAL A 222 6.83 0.09 -14.24
C VAL A 222 5.32 0.34 -14.13
N LEU A 223 4.85 1.55 -14.44
CA LEU A 223 3.42 1.84 -14.39
C LEU A 223 2.65 1.04 -15.45
N THR A 224 3.26 0.73 -16.60
CA THR A 224 2.63 0.02 -17.74
C THR A 224 3.00 -1.46 -17.89
N CYS A 225 3.84 -2.04 -17.03
CA CYS A 225 4.40 -3.40 -17.21
C CYS A 225 3.42 -4.57 -17.04
N THR A 226 2.11 -4.35 -17.03
CA THR A 226 1.12 -5.42 -16.85
C THR A 226 0.16 -5.51 -18.03
N HIS A 227 -0.10 -6.74 -18.46
CA HIS A 227 -1.15 -7.07 -19.43
C HIS A 227 -2.57 -6.94 -18.86
N GLU A 228 -2.72 -6.70 -17.55
CA GLU A 228 -4.03 -6.54 -16.94
C GLU A 228 -4.69 -5.22 -17.40
N PRO A 229 -5.98 -5.24 -17.78
CA PRO A 229 -6.68 -4.05 -18.22
C PRO A 229 -6.72 -3.02 -17.08
N LYS A 230 -6.47 -1.74 -17.42
CA LYS A 230 -6.64 -0.63 -16.48
C LYS A 230 -8.05 -0.68 -15.90
N TYR A 231 -8.14 -0.62 -14.58
CA TYR A 231 -9.43 -0.69 -13.90
C TYR A 231 -10.29 0.53 -14.28
N LYS A 232 -11.45 0.27 -14.87
CA LYS A 232 -12.50 1.26 -15.03
C LYS A 232 -13.49 1.08 -13.86
N PRO A 233 -13.66 2.07 -12.97
CA PRO A 233 -14.72 1.98 -11.97
C PRO A 233 -16.07 1.86 -12.68
N PRO A 234 -17.02 1.09 -12.12
CA PRO A 234 -18.40 1.09 -12.63
C PRO A 234 -18.97 2.51 -12.55
N HIS A 235 -19.65 2.93 -13.62
CA HIS A 235 -20.29 4.25 -13.77
C HIS A 235 -21.41 4.47 -12.74
#